data_AF-A0A969MHY4-F1
#
_entry.id   AF-A0A969MHY4-F1
#
_cell.length_a   1.000
_cell.length_b   1.000
_cell.length_c   1.000
_cell.angle_alpha   90.00
_cell.angle_beta   90.00
_cell.angle_gamma   90.00
#
_symmetry.space_group_name_H-M   'P 1'
#
loop_
_entity.id
_entity.type
_entity.pdbx_description
1 polymer ?
#
loop_
_entity_poly.entity_id
_entity_poly.type
_entity_poly.pdbx_seq_one_letter_code
_entity_poly.pdbx_strand_id
1 'polypeptide(L)'
;MVVALEVQQSIQSSLKNLKNLDSLKKLFWSQLNYERENKKLSVRKLTDGVIGVVEGEPLLLASGGVTKDFHVIYTRLKSQDLSRQDERVVVNHLLKEHPYALFVFSNRARSRWHFLNVKYDTSPQKRRLFRRITVGEGEQLRTATERIALLDLENIKGEGWLPNYYVPTQYFIDWSKTAVKRLRTTSIADVKIGQGQSNKIKAGDSTKRVLLFVTLNTIFVKG
;
A
#
# COMPACT_ATOMS: atom_id res chain seq x y z
N MET A 1 12.27 -2.74 -22.51
CA MET A 1 11.04 -3.44 -22.97
C MET A 1 11.02 -4.91 -22.51
N VAL A 2 12.14 -5.64 -22.58
CA VAL A 2 12.24 -7.05 -22.11
C VAL A 2 12.01 -7.21 -20.60
N VAL A 3 12.63 -6.38 -19.76
CA VAL A 3 12.50 -6.43 -18.28
C VAL A 3 11.04 -6.29 -17.80
N ALA A 4 10.25 -5.40 -18.43
CA ALA A 4 8.86 -5.19 -18.06
C ALA A 4 7.97 -6.42 -18.34
N LEU A 5 8.26 -7.15 -19.42
CA LEU A 5 7.55 -8.39 -19.77
C LEU A 5 7.93 -9.54 -18.82
N GLU A 6 9.19 -9.64 -18.43
CA GLU A 6 9.67 -10.64 -17.46
C GLU A 6 9.03 -10.43 -16.08
N VAL A 7 8.95 -9.17 -15.61
CA VAL A 7 8.26 -8.81 -14.36
C VAL A 7 6.78 -9.18 -14.42
N GLN A 8 6.09 -8.85 -15.51
CA GLN A 8 4.68 -9.21 -15.67
C GLN A 8 4.45 -10.73 -15.68
N GLN A 9 5.29 -11.51 -16.37
CA GLN A 9 5.19 -12.98 -16.37
C GLN A 9 5.43 -13.57 -14.97
N SER A 10 6.41 -13.03 -14.24
CA SER A 10 6.73 -13.42 -12.86
C SER A 10 5.57 -13.12 -11.89
N ILE A 11 4.95 -11.95 -12.02
CA ILE A 11 3.77 -11.55 -11.26
C ILE A 11 2.59 -12.45 -11.62
N GLN A 12 2.29 -12.65 -12.91
CA GLN A 12 1.19 -13.52 -13.36
C GLN A 12 1.32 -14.92 -12.79
N SER A 13 2.53 -15.48 -12.80
CA SER A 13 2.82 -16.79 -12.22
C SER A 13 2.57 -16.84 -10.71
N SER A 14 2.86 -15.74 -10.02
CA SER A 14 2.64 -15.62 -8.57
C SER A 14 1.16 -15.45 -8.23
N LEU A 15 0.42 -14.69 -9.03
CA LEU A 15 -1.04 -14.52 -8.90
C LEU A 15 -1.78 -15.83 -9.19
N LYS A 16 -1.37 -16.59 -10.20
CA LYS A 16 -1.94 -17.90 -10.54
C LYS A 16 -1.76 -18.91 -9.40
N ASN A 17 -0.66 -18.81 -8.65
CA ASN A 17 -0.32 -19.69 -7.53
C ASN A 17 -0.55 -19.03 -6.16
N LEU A 18 -1.39 -18.00 -6.10
CA LEU A 18 -1.71 -17.29 -4.86
C LEU A 18 -2.69 -18.12 -4.02
N LYS A 19 -2.16 -19.14 -3.33
CA LYS A 19 -2.93 -20.07 -2.49
C LYS A 19 -2.64 -19.93 -1.00
N ASN A 20 -1.58 -19.20 -0.65
CA ASN A 20 -1.12 -19.05 0.72
C ASN A 20 -0.52 -17.67 0.96
N LEU A 21 -0.27 -17.37 2.23
CA LEU A 21 0.30 -16.10 2.66
C LEU A 21 1.75 -15.92 2.19
N ASP A 22 2.51 -17.00 2.02
CA ASP A 22 3.92 -16.92 1.63
C ASP A 22 4.09 -16.51 0.16
N SER A 23 3.20 -16.97 -0.73
CA SER A 23 3.09 -16.46 -2.10
C SER A 23 2.81 -14.95 -2.11
N LEU A 24 1.92 -14.47 -1.22
CA LEU A 24 1.62 -13.04 -1.10
C LEU A 24 2.84 -12.25 -0.59
N LYS A 25 3.53 -12.77 0.42
CA LYS A 25 4.77 -12.17 0.94
C LYS A 25 5.83 -12.06 -0.16
N LYS A 26 6.06 -13.14 -0.91
CA LYS A 26 7.03 -13.16 -2.02
C LYS A 26 6.69 -12.11 -3.08
N LEU A 27 5.40 -11.97 -3.44
CA LEU A 27 4.95 -10.95 -4.38
C LEU A 27 5.37 -9.54 -3.92
N PHE A 28 5.00 -9.15 -2.70
CA PHE A 28 5.30 -7.80 -2.23
C PHE A 28 6.79 -7.58 -1.92
N TRP A 29 7.45 -8.54 -1.29
CA TRP A 29 8.81 -8.36 -0.78
C TRP A 29 9.90 -8.59 -1.81
N SER A 30 9.65 -9.40 -2.83
CA SER A 30 10.67 -9.80 -3.80
C SER A 30 10.38 -9.34 -5.22
N GLN A 31 9.12 -9.16 -5.60
CA GLN A 31 8.76 -8.76 -6.98
C GLN A 31 8.33 -7.31 -7.08
N LEU A 32 7.68 -6.77 -6.05
CA LEU A 32 7.21 -5.39 -6.03
C LEU A 32 8.06 -4.46 -5.15
N ASN A 33 9.16 -4.99 -4.60
CA ASN A 33 10.19 -4.23 -3.88
C ASN A 33 9.70 -3.42 -2.66
N TYR A 34 8.72 -3.97 -1.93
CA TYR A 34 8.28 -3.42 -0.64
C TYR A 34 9.18 -3.87 0.51
N GLU A 35 9.23 -3.04 1.54
CA GLU A 35 9.92 -3.38 2.78
C GLU A 35 9.13 -4.40 3.60
N ARG A 36 9.84 -5.30 4.26
CA ARG A 36 9.27 -6.43 5.01
C ARG A 36 8.88 -5.98 6.41
N GLU A 37 7.59 -6.08 6.75
CA GLU A 37 7.08 -5.76 8.09
C GLU A 37 6.64 -7.03 8.83
N ASN A 38 5.77 -7.84 8.21
CA ASN A 38 5.22 -9.10 8.76
C ASN A 38 4.71 -8.98 10.22
N LYS A 39 4.05 -7.88 10.56
CA LYS A 39 3.61 -7.55 11.92
C LYS A 39 2.10 -7.70 12.08
N LYS A 40 1.66 -8.52 13.03
CA LYS A 40 0.23 -8.63 13.33
C LYS A 40 -0.28 -7.33 13.98
N LEU A 41 -1.43 -6.85 13.51
CA LEU A 41 -2.12 -5.70 14.08
C LEU A 41 -2.92 -6.15 15.30
N SER A 42 -2.86 -5.37 16.38
CA SER A 42 -3.39 -5.79 17.68
C SER A 42 -4.91 -5.98 17.68
N VAL A 43 -5.39 -7.16 18.07
CA VAL A 43 -6.83 -7.45 18.25
C VAL A 43 -7.52 -6.55 19.27
N ARG A 44 -6.79 -6.09 20.30
CA ARG A 44 -7.37 -5.20 21.34
C ARG A 44 -7.90 -3.88 20.79
N LYS A 45 -7.43 -3.49 19.60
CA LYS A 45 -7.91 -2.29 18.92
C LYS A 45 -9.11 -2.55 18.02
N LEU A 46 -9.41 -3.81 17.69
CA LEU A 46 -10.48 -4.17 16.77
C LEU A 46 -11.84 -4.08 17.47
N THR A 47 -12.82 -3.52 16.77
CA THR A 47 -14.22 -3.50 17.22
C THR A 47 -14.88 -4.87 16.99
N ASP A 48 -15.93 -5.19 17.75
CA ASP A 48 -16.68 -6.45 17.60
C ASP A 48 -17.17 -6.70 16.17
N GLY A 49 -17.58 -5.64 15.45
CA GLY A 49 -17.97 -5.75 14.04
C GLY A 49 -16.83 -6.20 13.11
N VAL A 50 -15.57 -5.87 13.43
CA VAL A 50 -14.39 -6.34 12.68
C VAL A 50 -14.07 -7.77 13.10
N ILE A 51 -14.06 -8.07 14.40
CA ILE A 51 -13.80 -9.41 14.95
C ILE A 51 -14.82 -10.43 14.40
N GLY A 52 -16.06 -10.01 14.20
CA GLY A 52 -17.14 -10.83 13.62
C GLY A 52 -16.84 -11.30 12.19
N VAL A 53 -16.08 -10.53 11.40
CA VAL A 53 -15.85 -10.82 9.97
C VAL A 53 -14.46 -11.37 9.65
N VAL A 54 -13.45 -11.10 10.49
CA VAL A 54 -12.06 -11.51 10.24
C VAL A 54 -11.72 -12.86 10.88
N GLU A 55 -10.92 -13.66 10.17
CA GLU A 55 -10.32 -14.91 10.64
C GLU A 55 -8.88 -14.63 11.11
N GLY A 56 -8.70 -14.45 12.42
CA GLY A 56 -7.43 -14.05 13.02
C GLY A 56 -7.14 -12.56 12.90
N GLU A 57 -5.90 -12.18 13.20
CA GLU A 57 -5.48 -10.77 13.23
C GLU A 57 -5.11 -10.27 11.81
N PRO A 58 -5.51 -9.04 11.42
CA PRO A 58 -4.94 -8.39 10.25
C PRO A 58 -3.41 -8.29 10.37
N LEU A 59 -2.71 -8.41 9.24
CA LEU A 59 -1.26 -8.43 9.15
C LEU A 59 -0.78 -7.21 8.38
N LEU A 60 0.04 -6.36 9.00
CA LEU A 60 0.89 -5.43 8.27
C LEU A 60 1.96 -6.25 7.54
N LEU A 61 1.70 -6.51 6.27
CA LEU A 61 2.48 -7.40 5.43
C LEU A 61 3.79 -6.74 5.03
N ALA A 62 3.68 -5.50 4.54
CA ALA A 62 4.79 -4.77 3.96
C ALA A 62 4.56 -3.26 4.10
N SER A 63 5.63 -2.49 3.96
CA SER A 63 5.59 -1.03 3.92
C SER A 63 6.32 -0.49 2.69
N GLY A 64 5.98 0.72 2.29
CA GLY A 64 6.54 1.39 1.14
C GLY A 64 6.63 2.89 1.35
N GLY A 65 7.35 3.56 0.45
CA GLY A 65 7.69 4.97 0.59
C GLY A 65 8.92 5.19 1.46
N VAL A 66 9.53 6.36 1.31
CA VAL A 66 10.76 6.74 2.01
C VAL A 66 10.59 6.67 3.53
N THR A 67 9.41 7.04 4.02
CA THR A 67 9.07 7.07 5.44
C THR A 67 8.29 5.84 5.92
N LYS A 68 8.17 4.80 5.08
CA LYS A 68 7.37 3.59 5.35
C LYS A 68 5.91 3.88 5.68
N ASP A 69 5.40 5.00 5.19
CA ASP A 69 4.08 5.54 5.48
C ASP A 69 2.97 4.88 4.67
N PHE A 70 3.32 4.18 3.58
CA PHE A 70 2.39 3.37 2.82
C PHE A 70 2.39 1.93 3.35
N HIS A 71 1.22 1.43 3.74
CA HIS A 71 1.08 0.10 4.32
C HIS A 71 0.38 -0.88 3.37
N VAL A 72 0.88 -2.10 3.29
CA VAL A 72 0.16 -3.24 2.69
C VAL A 72 -0.39 -4.08 3.83
N ILE A 73 -1.71 -4.17 3.94
CA ILE A 73 -2.38 -4.85 5.05
C ILE A 73 -3.16 -6.05 4.53
N TYR A 74 -2.76 -7.24 4.95
CA TYR A 74 -3.47 -8.49 4.65
C TYR A 74 -4.53 -8.79 5.72
N THR A 75 -5.71 -9.21 5.31
CA THR A 75 -6.76 -9.70 6.21
C THR A 75 -7.45 -10.92 5.61
N ARG A 76 -7.60 -11.99 6.40
CA ARG A 76 -8.42 -13.16 6.02
C ARG A 76 -9.83 -12.96 6.55
N LEU A 77 -10.84 -13.15 5.71
CA LEU A 77 -12.24 -13.14 6.14
C LEU A 77 -12.70 -14.54 6.54
N LYS A 78 -13.69 -14.61 7.45
CA LYS A 78 -14.37 -15.84 7.87
C LYS A 78 -15.26 -16.43 6.78
N SER A 79 -15.76 -15.59 5.87
CA SER A 79 -16.64 -16.01 4.79
C SER A 79 -15.89 -16.78 3.70
N GLN A 80 -16.59 -17.70 3.03
CA GLN A 80 -16.07 -18.38 1.83
C GLN A 80 -16.05 -17.46 0.61
N ASP A 81 -16.83 -16.39 0.64
CA ASP A 81 -16.84 -15.34 -0.38
C ASP A 81 -16.32 -14.02 0.16
N LEU A 82 -15.75 -13.21 -0.72
CA LEU A 82 -15.26 -11.88 -0.39
C LEU A 82 -16.38 -10.84 -0.53
N SER A 83 -17.12 -10.64 0.57
CA SER A 83 -18.19 -9.66 0.67
C SER A 83 -17.65 -8.23 0.67
N ARG A 84 -18.27 -7.37 -0.14
CA ARG A 84 -17.94 -5.93 -0.16
C ARG A 84 -18.23 -5.24 1.17
N GLN A 85 -19.24 -5.72 1.89
CA GLN A 85 -19.65 -5.13 3.16
C GLN A 85 -18.60 -5.40 4.23
N ASP A 86 -18.16 -6.66 4.34
CA ASP A 86 -17.17 -7.09 5.33
C ASP A 86 -15.84 -6.37 5.12
N GLU A 87 -15.39 -6.27 3.87
CA GLU A 87 -14.20 -5.50 3.50
C GLU A 87 -14.31 -4.04 3.93
N ARG A 88 -15.47 -3.40 3.71
CA ARG A 88 -15.69 -2.00 4.11
C ARG A 88 -15.63 -1.83 5.62
N VAL A 89 -16.17 -2.77 6.39
CA VAL A 89 -16.10 -2.76 7.86
C VAL A 89 -14.63 -2.77 8.31
N VAL A 90 -13.83 -3.68 7.78
CA VAL A 90 -12.39 -3.78 8.09
C VAL A 90 -11.63 -2.52 7.65
N VAL A 91 -11.81 -2.09 6.40
CA VAL A 91 -11.10 -0.93 5.85
C VAL A 91 -11.42 0.34 6.63
N ASN A 92 -12.69 0.61 6.92
CA ASN A 92 -13.07 1.84 7.62
C ASN A 92 -12.49 1.91 9.04
N HIS A 93 -12.33 0.75 9.67
CA HIS A 93 -11.66 0.65 10.96
C HIS A 93 -10.16 0.93 10.84
N LEU A 94 -9.46 0.21 9.95
CA LEU A 94 -8.00 0.28 9.84
C LEU A 94 -7.47 1.58 9.23
N LEU A 95 -8.25 2.26 8.38
CA LEU A 95 -7.86 3.55 7.79
C LEU A 95 -7.63 4.66 8.83
N LYS A 96 -8.14 4.51 10.07
CA LYS A 96 -7.92 5.48 11.15
C LYS A 96 -6.45 5.53 11.57
N GLU A 97 -5.78 4.38 11.57
CA GLU A 97 -4.35 4.26 11.95
C GLU A 97 -3.44 4.10 10.73
N HIS A 98 -3.99 3.62 9.60
CA HIS A 98 -3.26 3.36 8.36
C HIS A 98 -3.89 4.12 7.18
N PRO A 99 -3.74 5.47 7.13
CA PRO A 99 -4.43 6.31 6.16
C PRO A 99 -3.98 6.10 4.70
N TYR A 100 -2.74 5.64 4.50
CA TYR A 100 -2.19 5.30 3.19
C TYR A 100 -1.97 3.80 3.14
N ALA A 101 -2.97 3.05 2.64
CA ALA A 101 -2.90 1.61 2.64
C ALA A 101 -3.49 0.96 1.38
N LEU A 102 -2.83 -0.12 0.95
CA LEU A 102 -3.40 -1.15 0.10
C LEU A 102 -3.88 -2.29 0.98
N PHE A 103 -5.16 -2.62 0.89
CA PHE A 103 -5.72 -3.75 1.61
C PHE A 103 -5.73 -4.99 0.72
N VAL A 104 -5.32 -6.13 1.26
CA VAL A 104 -5.39 -7.42 0.58
C VAL A 104 -6.28 -8.33 1.40
N PHE A 105 -7.40 -8.75 0.83
CA PHE A 105 -8.32 -9.68 1.44
C PHE A 105 -8.18 -11.06 0.82
N SER A 106 -8.31 -12.10 1.64
CA SER A 106 -8.59 -13.45 1.16
C SER A 106 -9.85 -14.00 1.80
N ASN A 107 -10.58 -14.85 1.07
CA ASN A 107 -11.64 -15.63 1.69
C ASN A 107 -11.07 -16.65 2.68
N ARG A 108 -11.96 -17.37 3.38
CA ARG A 108 -11.57 -18.41 4.33
C ARG A 108 -10.70 -19.47 3.67
N ALA A 109 -11.04 -19.95 2.48
CA ALA A 109 -10.24 -20.98 1.79
C ALA A 109 -8.89 -20.48 1.20
N ARG A 110 -8.64 -19.16 1.14
CA ARG A 110 -7.52 -18.54 0.41
C ARG A 110 -7.48 -18.89 -1.09
N SER A 111 -8.65 -19.12 -1.67
CA SER A 111 -8.83 -19.36 -3.11
C SER A 111 -9.22 -18.10 -3.89
N ARG A 112 -9.74 -17.09 -3.20
CA ARG A 112 -10.14 -15.80 -3.76
C ARG A 112 -9.47 -14.68 -3.00
N TRP A 113 -9.04 -13.67 -3.73
CA TRP A 113 -8.28 -12.54 -3.23
C TRP A 113 -8.79 -11.24 -3.83
N HIS A 114 -8.88 -10.19 -3.01
CA HIS A 114 -9.16 -8.84 -3.45
C HIS A 114 -8.03 -7.91 -3.02
N PHE A 115 -7.43 -7.21 -3.98
CA PHE A 115 -6.52 -6.10 -3.72
C PHE A 115 -7.33 -4.81 -3.82
N LEU A 116 -7.43 -4.08 -2.73
CA LEU A 116 -8.34 -2.96 -2.57
C LEU A 116 -7.54 -1.70 -2.26
N ASN A 117 -7.50 -0.81 -3.24
CA ASN A 117 -6.98 0.54 -3.07
C ASN A 117 -8.13 1.49 -2.72
N VAL A 118 -7.95 2.30 -1.69
CA VAL A 118 -8.97 3.22 -1.20
C VAL A 118 -8.47 4.63 -1.44
N LYS A 119 -9.26 5.42 -2.17
CA LYS A 119 -8.94 6.84 -2.35
C LYS A 119 -8.94 7.52 -0.99
N TYR A 120 -7.80 8.10 -0.63
CA TYR A 120 -7.68 8.95 0.54
C TYR A 120 -8.56 10.19 0.33
N ASP A 121 -9.53 10.39 1.24
CA ASP A 121 -10.37 11.58 1.25
C ASP A 121 -10.34 12.17 2.67
N THR A 122 -10.04 13.46 2.75
CA THR A 122 -10.04 14.22 4.01
C THR A 122 -11.44 14.67 4.40
N SER A 123 -12.42 14.63 3.48
CA SER A 123 -13.80 14.99 3.73
C SER A 123 -14.63 13.75 4.11
N PRO A 124 -15.17 13.66 5.33
CA PRO A 124 -16.02 12.55 5.75
C PRO A 124 -17.39 12.50 5.04
N GLN A 125 -17.75 13.55 4.29
CA GLN A 125 -19.08 13.72 3.68
C GLN A 125 -19.22 13.02 2.32
N LYS A 126 -18.12 12.68 1.64
CA LYS A 126 -18.15 12.00 0.34
C LYS A 126 -18.03 10.48 0.49
N ARG A 127 -18.78 9.74 -0.34
CA ARG A 127 -18.66 8.28 -0.43
C ARG A 127 -17.23 7.91 -0.83
N ARG A 128 -16.53 7.15 0.02
CA ARG A 128 -15.17 6.65 -0.25
C ARG A 128 -15.17 5.81 -1.53
N LEU A 129 -14.17 6.06 -2.38
CA LEU A 129 -13.98 5.35 -3.64
C LEU A 129 -13.02 4.17 -3.41
N PHE A 130 -13.54 2.97 -3.66
CA PHE A 130 -12.84 1.71 -3.53
C PHE A 130 -12.51 1.17 -4.91
N ARG A 131 -11.22 0.96 -5.21
CA ARG A 131 -10.75 0.34 -6.45
C ARG A 131 -10.24 -1.06 -6.14
N ARG A 132 -10.78 -2.05 -6.85
CA ARG A 132 -10.52 -3.46 -6.56
C ARG A 132 -9.90 -4.17 -7.75
N ILE A 133 -8.93 -5.02 -7.47
CA ILE A 133 -8.41 -6.04 -8.38
C ILE A 133 -8.76 -7.39 -7.76
N THR A 134 -9.49 -8.21 -8.52
CA THR A 134 -9.88 -9.56 -8.10
C THR A 134 -8.90 -10.57 -8.67
N VAL A 135 -8.47 -11.52 -7.84
CA VAL A 135 -7.58 -12.61 -8.22
C VAL A 135 -8.14 -13.90 -7.59
N GLY A 136 -8.32 -14.94 -8.40
CA GLY A 136 -8.84 -16.21 -7.93
C GLY A 136 -8.95 -17.23 -9.06
N GLU A 137 -9.38 -18.43 -8.69
CA GLU A 137 -9.67 -19.48 -9.66
C GLU A 137 -10.78 -19.04 -10.63
N GLY A 138 -10.56 -19.21 -11.94
CA GLY A 138 -11.48 -18.80 -13.00
C GLY A 138 -11.38 -17.34 -13.45
N GLU A 139 -10.58 -16.49 -12.78
CA GLU A 139 -10.42 -15.07 -13.15
C GLU A 139 -9.34 -14.89 -14.24
N GLN A 140 -9.60 -14.00 -15.21
CA GLN A 140 -8.59 -13.61 -16.20
C GLN A 140 -7.52 -12.74 -15.55
N LEU A 141 -6.29 -13.27 -15.45
CA LEU A 141 -5.21 -12.60 -14.73
C LEU A 141 -4.50 -11.50 -15.51
N ARG A 142 -4.80 -11.30 -16.81
CA ARG A 142 -4.08 -10.31 -17.64
C ARG A 142 -4.16 -8.92 -17.04
N THR A 143 -5.38 -8.40 -16.84
CA THR A 143 -5.58 -7.06 -16.26
C THR A 143 -5.10 -7.00 -14.81
N ALA A 144 -5.26 -8.05 -14.01
CA ALA A 144 -4.76 -8.08 -12.64
C ALA A 144 -3.23 -7.97 -12.59
N THR A 145 -2.54 -8.70 -13.48
CA THR A 145 -1.08 -8.68 -13.62
C THR A 145 -0.60 -7.30 -14.03
N GLU A 146 -1.18 -6.73 -15.10
CA GLU A 146 -0.85 -5.38 -15.57
C GLU A 146 -1.02 -4.35 -14.45
N ARG A 147 -2.12 -4.43 -13.68
CA ARG A 147 -2.40 -3.49 -12.60
C ARG A 147 -1.50 -3.66 -11.38
N ILE A 148 -1.15 -4.90 -11.02
CA ILE A 148 -0.26 -5.19 -9.89
C ILE A 148 1.19 -4.85 -10.21
N ALA A 149 1.63 -5.01 -11.46
CA ALA A 149 2.96 -4.59 -11.91
C ALA A 149 3.19 -3.08 -11.71
N LEU A 150 2.15 -2.26 -11.80
CA LEU A 150 2.22 -0.81 -11.53
C LEU A 150 2.46 -0.48 -10.04
N LEU A 151 2.45 -1.46 -9.15
CA LEU A 151 2.70 -1.27 -7.71
C LEU A 151 4.18 -1.43 -7.33
N ASP A 152 5.04 -1.80 -8.27
CA ASP A 152 6.47 -2.03 -8.01
C ASP A 152 7.22 -0.74 -7.64
N LEU A 153 7.76 -0.71 -6.43
CA LEU A 153 8.44 0.47 -5.89
C LEU A 153 9.76 0.81 -6.61
N GLU A 154 10.46 -0.15 -7.22
CA GLU A 154 11.70 0.17 -7.97
C GLU A 154 11.39 0.92 -9.26
N ASN A 155 10.40 0.43 -10.02
CA ASN A 155 9.89 1.12 -11.20
C ASN A 155 9.32 2.51 -10.87
N ILE A 156 8.84 2.73 -9.65
CA ILE A 156 8.38 4.04 -9.17
C ILE A 156 9.56 4.97 -8.74
N LYS A 157 10.70 4.42 -8.31
CA LYS A 157 11.87 5.17 -7.81
C LYS A 157 12.80 5.70 -8.91
N GLY A 158 12.86 5.03 -10.07
CA GLY A 158 13.91 5.21 -11.08
C GLY A 158 13.81 6.46 -11.96
N GLU A 159 12.68 7.17 -11.98
CA GLU A 159 12.54 8.38 -12.77
C GLU A 159 12.39 9.59 -11.81
N GLY A 160 13.38 10.49 -11.78
CA GLY A 160 13.24 11.85 -11.23
C GLY A 160 12.15 12.69 -11.93
N TRP A 161 11.36 12.05 -12.77
CA TRP A 161 10.24 12.46 -13.59
C TRP A 161 9.14 11.44 -13.27
N LEU A 162 8.02 11.82 -12.66
CA LEU A 162 6.91 10.87 -12.54
C LEU A 162 6.38 10.66 -13.97
N PRO A 163 6.19 9.42 -14.46
CA PRO A 163 5.56 9.18 -15.74
C PRO A 163 4.28 10.01 -15.81
N ASN A 164 4.11 10.69 -16.93
CA ASN A 164 3.05 11.64 -17.18
C ASN A 164 1.69 10.91 -17.19
N TYR A 165 1.06 10.73 -16.01
CA TYR A 165 -0.26 10.12 -15.85
C TYR A 165 -1.40 11.09 -16.21
N TYR A 166 -1.28 11.75 -17.37
CA TYR A 166 -2.40 12.38 -18.03
C TYR A 166 -2.98 11.41 -19.08
N VAL A 167 -3.49 10.28 -18.61
CA VAL A 167 -4.42 9.48 -19.43
C VAL A 167 -5.83 9.94 -19.02
N PRO A 168 -6.62 10.52 -19.93
CA PRO A 168 -8.00 10.90 -19.67
C PRO A 168 -8.87 9.64 -19.63
N THR A 169 -8.71 8.84 -18.59
CA THR A 169 -9.69 7.82 -18.21
C THR A 169 -9.96 7.98 -16.74
N GLN A 170 -11.23 8.13 -16.38
CA GLN A 170 -11.74 8.27 -15.01
C GLN A 170 -11.48 7.02 -14.12
N TYR A 171 -10.57 6.15 -14.54
CA TYR A 171 -10.34 4.81 -14.05
C TYR A 171 -8.85 4.67 -13.73
N PHE A 172 -8.53 4.46 -12.45
CA PHE A 172 -7.20 4.10 -11.93
C PHE A 172 -6.19 5.27 -12.00
N ILE A 173 -6.01 6.09 -10.96
CA ILE A 173 -5.21 5.81 -9.77
C ILE A 173 -5.25 7.15 -9.02
N ASP A 174 -5.74 7.17 -7.78
CA ASP A 174 -5.79 8.40 -6.98
C ASP A 174 -4.87 8.21 -5.78
N TRP A 175 -3.56 8.23 -6.05
CA TRP A 175 -2.65 8.73 -5.04
C TRP A 175 -3.07 10.17 -4.79
N SER A 176 -3.47 10.50 -3.56
CA SER A 176 -3.92 11.87 -3.29
C SER A 176 -2.80 12.80 -3.75
N LYS A 177 -3.12 13.75 -4.65
CA LYS A 177 -2.18 14.81 -5.07
C LYS A 177 -1.47 15.41 -3.85
N THR A 178 -2.14 15.43 -2.70
CA THR A 178 -1.64 15.84 -1.39
C THR A 178 -0.54 14.94 -0.82
N ALA A 179 -0.63 13.61 -0.89
CA ALA A 179 0.41 12.70 -0.38
C ALA A 179 1.69 12.79 -1.22
N VAL A 180 1.55 12.80 -2.55
CA VAL A 180 2.70 12.97 -3.47
C VAL A 180 3.27 14.39 -3.38
N LYS A 181 2.42 15.41 -3.25
CA LYS A 181 2.86 16.79 -3.00
C LYS A 181 3.58 16.91 -1.66
N ARG A 182 3.07 16.28 -0.59
CA ARG A 182 3.73 16.22 0.72
C ARG A 182 5.11 15.57 0.62
N LEU A 183 5.24 14.41 -0.02
CA LEU A 183 6.55 13.79 -0.25
C LEU A 183 7.54 14.74 -0.96
N ARG A 184 7.05 15.61 -1.87
CA ARG A 184 7.87 16.54 -2.67
C ARG A 184 8.11 17.92 -2.06
N THR A 185 7.23 18.41 -1.21
CA THR A 185 7.23 19.80 -0.73
C THR A 185 7.31 19.92 0.78
N THR A 186 7.04 18.85 1.53
CA THR A 186 7.13 18.87 2.99
C THR A 186 8.56 19.08 3.42
N SER A 187 8.76 20.13 4.21
CA SER A 187 10.04 20.44 4.84
C SER A 187 10.25 19.60 6.10
N ILE A 188 11.49 19.50 6.55
CA ILE A 188 11.81 18.81 7.83
C ILE A 188 11.08 19.50 9.00
N ALA A 189 10.89 20.81 8.93
CA ALA A 189 10.11 21.56 9.91
C ALA A 189 8.64 21.08 9.95
N ASP A 190 8.00 20.92 8.78
CA ASP A 190 6.61 20.45 8.69
C ASP A 190 6.43 19.05 9.29
N VAL A 191 7.42 18.16 9.11
CA VAL A 191 7.42 16.81 9.72
C VAL A 191 7.52 16.90 11.24
N LYS A 192 8.44 17.73 11.75
CA LYS A 192 8.63 17.92 13.20
C LYS A 192 7.42 18.54 13.86
N ILE A 193 6.74 19.47 13.19
CA ILE A 193 5.47 20.06 13.65
C ILE A 193 4.38 18.97 13.71
N GLY A 194 4.24 18.14 12.67
CA GLY A 194 3.27 17.04 12.65
C GLY A 194 3.51 15.96 13.72
N GLN A 195 4.75 15.82 14.19
CA GLN A 195 5.15 14.91 15.27
C GLN A 195 5.09 15.56 16.68
N GLY A 196 4.62 16.82 16.79
CA GLY A 196 4.58 17.54 18.07
C GLY A 196 5.96 17.96 18.60
N GLN A 197 6.99 17.98 17.75
CA GLN A 197 8.38 18.29 18.09
C GLN A 197 8.80 19.70 17.67
N SER A 198 7.88 20.66 17.77
CA SER A 198 8.11 22.05 17.34
C SER A 198 9.36 22.69 17.96
N ASN A 199 9.68 22.31 19.20
CA ASN A 199 10.85 22.81 19.95
C ASN A 199 12.20 22.27 19.42
N LYS A 200 12.20 21.32 18.47
CA LYS A 200 13.40 20.72 17.88
C LYS A 200 13.67 21.21 16.45
N ILE A 201 12.94 22.23 15.99
CA ILE A 201 13.13 22.84 14.67
C ILE A 201 14.39 23.71 14.71
N LYS A 202 15.32 23.45 13.80
CA LYS A 202 16.56 24.22 13.65
C LYS A 202 16.46 25.20 12.49
N ALA A 203 17.28 26.25 12.52
CA ALA A 203 17.45 27.15 11.38
C ALA A 203 17.86 26.34 10.13
N GLY A 204 17.06 26.43 9.06
CA GLY A 204 17.24 25.69 7.81
C GLY A 204 16.35 24.44 7.65
N ASP A 205 15.61 24.01 8.68
CA ASP A 205 14.69 22.87 8.56
C ASP A 205 13.45 23.18 7.70
N SER A 206 13.09 24.46 7.56
CA SER A 206 11.97 24.96 6.75
C SER A 206 12.28 25.01 5.25
N THR A 207 13.56 25.04 4.87
CA THR A 207 14.00 25.03 3.46
C THR A 207 14.51 23.67 2.99
N LYS A 208 14.90 22.80 3.93
CA LYS A 208 15.33 21.43 3.64
C LYS A 208 14.13 20.52 3.39
N ARG A 209 14.03 20.01 2.15
CA ARG A 209 13.02 19.04 1.75
C ARG A 209 13.43 17.64 2.16
N VAL A 210 12.46 16.84 2.62
CA VAL A 210 12.67 15.45 3.06
C VAL A 210 13.29 14.59 1.94
N LEU A 211 12.95 14.87 0.68
CA LEU A 211 13.47 14.14 -0.48
C LEU A 211 14.97 14.35 -0.73
N LEU A 212 15.56 15.48 -0.31
CA LEU A 212 16.94 15.85 -0.63
C LEU A 212 17.98 15.15 0.26
N PHE A 213 17.56 14.62 1.42
CA PHE A 213 18.46 13.91 2.34
C PHE A 213 18.56 12.40 2.03
N VAL A 214 17.61 11.85 1.27
CA VAL A 214 17.57 10.40 0.98
C VAL A 214 18.53 10.03 -0.16
N THR A 215 19.02 11.01 -0.92
CA THR A 215 19.98 10.80 -2.01
C THR A 215 21.42 11.17 -1.68
N LEU A 216 21.77 11.61 -0.47
CA LEU A 216 23.15 12.02 -0.19
C LEU A 216 23.74 11.66 1.18
N ASN A 217 23.13 10.82 2.03
CA ASN A 217 23.89 10.26 3.17
C ASN A 217 23.27 8.99 3.77
N THR A 218 23.43 7.87 3.08
CA THR A 218 23.55 6.58 3.75
C THR A 218 24.43 5.68 2.89
N ILE A 219 25.74 5.78 3.07
CA ILE A 219 26.79 4.75 2.95
C ILE A 219 28.09 5.52 3.25
N PHE A 220 28.56 5.50 4.50
CA PHE A 220 29.95 5.22 4.91
C PHE A 220 30.09 5.35 6.45
N VAL A 221 30.10 4.17 7.08
CA VAL A 221 30.99 3.70 8.16
C VAL A 221 30.95 4.38 9.54
N LYS A 222 30.53 3.59 10.54
CA LYS A 222 31.07 3.63 11.91
C LYS A 222 32.54 3.22 11.87
N GLY A 223 33.43 4.12 12.27
CA GLY A 223 34.87 3.92 12.45
C GLY A 223 35.50 5.23 12.82
#